data_AF-A0A2E9KUS3-F1
#
_entry.id   AF-A0A2E9KUS3-F1
#
_cell.length_a   1.000
_cell.length_b   1.000
_cell.length_c   1.000
_cell.angle_alpha   90.00
_cell.angle_beta   90.00
_cell.angle_gamma   90.00
#
_symmetry.space_group_name_H-M   'P 1'
#
loop_
_entity.id
_entity.type
_entity.pdbx_description
1 polymer ?
#
loop_
_entity_poly.entity_id
_entity_poly.type
_entity_poly.pdbx_seq_one_letter_code
_entity_poly.pdbx_strand_id
1 'polypeptide(L)'
;MKKPDYAFTNAENQEFKFYFRKPHKSHDADGLCYNPEVYEEPKIYVNPHLPPKRKLQVVIEEVAHAFWYDKTEREVRKFSRVLADILVRKM
;
A
#
# COMPACT_ATOMS: atom_id res chain seq x y z
N MET A 1 -0.69 5.33 -20.87
CA MET A 1 -0.67 5.12 -19.40
C MET A 1 0.76 4.99 -18.93
N LYS A 2 1.12 5.50 -17.73
CA LYS A 2 2.45 5.23 -17.15
C LYS A 2 2.54 3.75 -16.76
N LYS A 3 3.70 3.14 -17.00
CA LYS A 3 4.04 1.78 -16.58
C LYS A 3 4.04 1.70 -15.03
N PRO A 4 3.56 0.62 -14.41
CA PRO A 4 3.71 0.42 -12.97
C PRO A 4 5.19 0.28 -12.59
N ASP A 5 5.51 0.70 -11.37
CA ASP A 5 6.84 0.51 -10.79
C ASP A 5 7.05 -0.97 -10.41
N TYR A 6 6.00 -1.60 -9.88
CA TYR A 6 5.95 -3.03 -9.57
C TYR A 6 4.57 -3.61 -9.89
N ALA A 7 4.53 -4.92 -10.10
CA ALA A 7 3.29 -5.69 -10.17
C ALA A 7 3.46 -6.97 -9.34
N PHE A 8 2.39 -7.40 -8.68
CA PHE A 8 2.37 -8.64 -7.92
C PHE A 8 0.95 -9.22 -7.88
N THR A 9 0.85 -10.48 -7.50
CA THR A 9 -0.41 -11.19 -7.31
C THR A 9 -0.61 -11.48 -5.83
N ASN A 10 -1.80 -11.20 -5.30
CA ASN A 10 -2.12 -11.50 -3.90
C ASN A 10 -2.48 -12.98 -3.70
N ALA A 11 -2.83 -13.36 -2.46
CA ALA A 11 -3.22 -14.73 -2.13
C ALA A 11 -4.53 -15.20 -2.81
N GLU A 12 -5.34 -14.27 -3.30
CA GLU A 12 -6.62 -14.52 -3.99
C GLU A 12 -6.49 -14.53 -5.52
N ASN A 13 -5.26 -14.56 -6.04
CA ASN A 13 -4.94 -14.53 -7.47
C ASN A 13 -5.35 -13.24 -8.21
N GLN A 14 -5.45 -12.12 -7.50
CA GLN A 14 -5.70 -10.81 -8.09
C GLN A 14 -4.39 -10.08 -8.37
N GLU A 15 -4.24 -9.52 -9.58
CA GLU A 15 -3.06 -8.75 -9.98
C GLU A 15 -3.18 -7.30 -9.54
N PHE A 16 -2.18 -6.80 -8.82
CA PHE A 16 -2.07 -5.42 -8.38
C PHE A 16 -0.97 -4.68 -9.12
N LYS A 17 -1.28 -3.47 -9.57
CA LYS A 17 -0.31 -2.54 -10.16
C LYS A 17 0.10 -1.51 -9.10
N PHE A 18 1.39 -1.46 -8.77
CA PHE A 18 1.94 -0.57 -7.75
C PHE A 18 2.65 0.64 -8.36
N TYR A 19 2.39 1.82 -7.81
CA TYR A 19 2.95 3.09 -8.26
C TYR A 19 3.51 3.93 -7.10
N PHE A 20 4.76 4.36 -7.21
CA PHE A 20 5.32 5.43 -6.38
C PHE A 20 4.86 6.79 -6.91
N ARG A 21 3.59 7.08 -6.68
CA ARG A 21 2.93 8.32 -7.05
C ARG A 21 1.96 8.72 -5.95
N LYS A 22 1.94 10.01 -5.61
CA LYS A 22 0.96 10.55 -4.65
C LYS A 22 -0.48 10.25 -5.12
N PRO A 23 -1.36 9.73 -4.24
CA PRO A 23 -2.78 9.59 -4.54
C PRO A 23 -3.42 10.90 -5.02
N HIS A 24 -4.53 10.80 -5.75
CA HIS A 24 -5.24 11.99 -6.19
C HIS A 24 -5.71 12.84 -4.99
N LYS A 25 -5.65 14.16 -5.11
CA LYS A 25 -5.92 15.12 -4.02
C LYS A 25 -7.29 14.97 -3.36
N SER A 26 -8.26 14.34 -4.03
CA SER A 26 -9.59 14.05 -3.48
C SER A 26 -9.57 13.04 -2.34
N HIS A 27 -8.53 12.21 -2.22
CA HIS A 27 -8.42 11.20 -1.17
C HIS A 27 -7.67 11.69 0.08
N ASP A 28 -6.98 12.83 -0.01
CA ASP A 28 -6.13 13.38 1.05
C ASP A 28 -5.32 12.33 1.83
N ALA A 29 -4.60 11.48 1.08
CA ALA A 29 -3.92 10.32 1.63
C ALA A 29 -2.45 10.21 1.20
N ASP A 30 -1.64 9.62 2.09
CA ASP A 30 -0.23 9.29 1.85
C ASP A 30 -0.06 8.05 0.97
N GLY A 31 -1.00 7.11 1.08
CA GLY A 31 -1.10 5.89 0.30
C GLY A 31 -2.57 5.59 -0.01
N LEU A 32 -2.80 4.76 -1.02
CA LEU A 32 -4.14 4.32 -1.39
C LEU A 32 -4.07 2.97 -2.10
N CYS A 33 -4.77 1.98 -1.55
CA CYS A 33 -5.07 0.70 -2.18
C CYS A 33 -6.52 0.70 -2.67
N TYR A 34 -6.74 0.35 -3.93
CA TYR A 34 -8.10 0.16 -4.46
C TYR A 34 -8.67 -1.16 -3.95
N ASN A 35 -9.94 -1.14 -3.54
CA ASN A 35 -10.65 -2.34 -3.12
C ASN A 35 -10.66 -3.37 -4.26
N PRO A 36 -9.99 -4.53 -4.10
CA PRO A 36 -9.94 -5.53 -5.16
C PRO A 36 -11.29 -6.22 -5.42
N GLU A 37 -12.24 -6.15 -4.50
CA GLU A 37 -13.60 -6.67 -4.69
C GLU A 37 -14.45 -5.76 -5.59
N VAL A 38 -14.07 -4.49 -5.76
CA VAL A 38 -14.83 -3.49 -6.53
C VAL A 38 -14.16 -3.16 -7.85
N TYR A 39 -12.84 -3.27 -7.94
CA TYR A 39 -12.06 -2.88 -9.12
C TYR A 39 -11.43 -4.10 -9.79
N GLU A 40 -11.72 -4.33 -11.08
CA GLU A 40 -11.13 -5.43 -11.88
C GLU A 40 -9.61 -5.33 -12.03
N GLU A 41 -9.06 -4.10 -12.00
CA GLU A 41 -7.62 -3.85 -11.99
C GLU A 41 -7.24 -3.00 -10.77
N PRO A 42 -7.09 -3.60 -9.58
CA PRO A 42 -6.77 -2.84 -8.39
C PRO A 42 -5.36 -2.25 -8.46
N LYS A 43 -5.22 -1.03 -7.92
CA LYS A 43 -3.99 -0.24 -7.99
C LYS A 43 -3.60 0.21 -6.59
N ILE A 44 -2.29 0.27 -6.38
CA ILE A 44 -1.71 0.87 -5.18
C ILE A 44 -0.93 2.12 -5.56
N TYR A 45 -1.16 3.19 -4.82
CA TYR A 45 -0.44 4.45 -4.92
C TYR A 45 0.24 4.76 -3.60
N VAL A 46 1.52 5.09 -3.62
CA VAL A 46 2.26 5.57 -2.44
C VAL A 46 2.98 6.88 -2.77
N ASN A 47 2.80 7.89 -1.92
CA ASN A 47 3.46 9.18 -2.06
C ASN A 47 5.00 9.01 -1.95
N PRO A 48 5.77 9.29 -3.03
CA PRO A 48 7.22 9.06 -3.03
C PRO A 48 7.99 10.08 -2.17
N HIS A 49 7.36 11.20 -1.78
CA HIS A 49 7.98 12.30 -1.06
C HIS A 49 7.93 12.17 0.47
N LEU A 50 7.46 11.03 0.98
CA LEU A 50 7.41 10.77 2.42
C LEU A 50 8.80 10.49 3.00
N PRO A 51 9.04 10.84 4.28
CA PRO A 51 10.25 10.44 4.99
C PRO A 51 10.47 8.91 4.93
N PRO A 52 11.71 8.40 4.86
CA PRO A 52 11.98 6.99 4.56
C PRO A 52 11.20 5.98 5.39
N LYS A 53 11.16 6.16 6.72
CA LYS A 53 10.40 5.29 7.63
C LYS A 53 8.89 5.36 7.39
N ARG A 54 8.35 6.57 7.19
CA ARG A 54 6.91 6.75 6.92
C ARG A 54 6.54 6.14 5.58
N LYS A 55 7.38 6.34 4.56
CA LYS A 55 7.21 5.69 3.25
C LYS A 55 7.17 4.18 3.38
N LEU A 56 8.10 3.57 4.12
CA LEU A 56 8.11 2.13 4.37
C LEU A 56 6.81 1.66 5.06
N GLN A 57 6.38 2.36 6.12
CA GLN A 57 5.12 2.05 6.79
C GLN A 57 3.93 2.08 5.82
N VAL A 58 3.82 3.13 5.00
CA VAL A 58 2.72 3.26 4.03
C VAL A 58 2.79 2.17 2.97
N VAL A 59 3.97 1.82 2.45
CA VAL A 59 4.13 0.68 1.53
C VAL A 59 3.59 -0.61 2.16
N ILE A 60 3.94 -0.89 3.42
CA ILE A 60 3.46 -2.09 4.12
C ILE A 60 1.94 -2.04 4.33
N GLU A 61 1.39 -0.88 4.69
CA GLU A 61 -0.06 -0.65 4.87
C GLU A 61 -0.84 -0.94 3.59
N GLU A 62 -0.48 -0.31 2.46
CA GLU A 62 -1.22 -0.49 1.22
C GLU A 62 -1.07 -1.90 0.63
N VAL A 63 0.11 -2.53 0.79
CA VAL A 63 0.31 -3.92 0.36
C VAL A 63 -0.46 -4.87 1.27
N ALA A 64 -0.51 -4.64 2.58
CA ALA A 64 -1.30 -5.46 3.49
C ALA A 64 -2.80 -5.40 3.15
N HIS A 65 -3.32 -4.22 2.78
CA HIS A 65 -4.69 -4.08 2.29
C HIS A 65 -4.98 -4.89 1.02
N ALA A 66 -3.97 -5.11 0.16
CA ALA A 66 -4.12 -5.96 -1.02
C ALA A 66 -4.21 -7.46 -0.69
N PHE A 67 -3.74 -7.89 0.49
CA PHE A 67 -3.82 -9.29 0.95
C PHE A 67 -4.93 -9.54 1.96
N TRP A 68 -5.34 -8.53 2.72
CA TRP A 68 -6.27 -8.65 3.84
C TRP A 68 -7.27 -7.49 3.88
N TYR A 69 -8.06 -7.34 2.81
CA TYR A 69 -9.05 -6.28 2.69
C TYR A 69 -10.16 -6.37 3.77
N ASP A 70 -10.37 -7.56 4.33
CA ASP A 70 -11.33 -7.81 5.41
C ASP A 70 -10.92 -7.15 6.75
N LYS A 71 -9.66 -6.71 6.89
CA LYS A 71 -9.14 -6.11 8.12
C LYS A 71 -9.44 -4.61 8.17
N THR A 72 -9.64 -4.12 9.39
CA THR A 72 -9.88 -2.69 9.57
C THR A 72 -8.61 -1.88 9.32
N GLU A 73 -8.77 -0.65 8.83
CA GLU A 73 -7.66 0.34 8.71
C GLU A 73 -6.80 0.44 9.97
N ARG A 74 -7.43 0.38 11.15
CA ARG A 74 -6.73 0.46 12.43
C ARG A 74 -5.79 -0.74 12.63
N GLU A 75 -6.24 -1.94 12.31
CA GLU A 75 -5.45 -3.17 12.47
C GLU A 75 -4.26 -3.17 11.52
N VAL A 76 -4.51 -2.86 10.24
CA VAL A 76 -3.47 -2.78 9.21
C VAL A 76 -2.44 -1.70 9.55
N ARG A 77 -2.87 -0.49 9.92
CA ARG A 77 -1.97 0.59 10.39
C ARG A 77 -1.08 0.17 11.55
N LYS A 78 -1.65 -0.52 12.54
CA LYS A 78 -0.91 -0.99 13.71
C LYS A 78 0.14 -2.04 13.30
N PHE A 79 -0.25 -3.00 12.47
CA PHE A 79 0.66 -3.99 11.89
C PHE A 79 1.82 -3.32 11.14
N SER A 80 1.51 -2.43 10.20
CA SER A 80 2.50 -1.76 9.36
C SER A 80 3.48 -0.91 10.15
N ARG A 81 3.00 -0.22 11.20
CA ARG A 81 3.88 0.54 12.10
C ARG A 81 4.87 -0.38 12.82
N VAL A 82 4.38 -1.48 13.40
CA VAL A 82 5.23 -2.43 14.13
C VAL A 82 6.27 -3.05 13.21
N LEU A 83 5.86 -3.50 12.01
CA LEU A 83 6.78 -4.11 11.06
C LEU A 83 7.82 -3.09 10.53
N ALA A 84 7.40 -1.87 10.20
CA ALA A 84 8.33 -0.82 9.79
C ALA A 84 9.34 -0.47 10.91
N ASP A 85 8.89 -0.43 12.17
CA ASP A 85 9.78 -0.22 13.33
C ASP A 85 10.82 -1.35 13.45
N ILE A 86 10.41 -2.61 13.26
CA ILE A 86 11.33 -3.75 13.29
C ILE A 86 12.37 -3.65 12.18
N LEU A 87 11.93 -3.39 10.94
CA LEU A 87 12.79 -3.33 9.76
C LEU A 87 13.79 -2.17 9.83
N VAL A 88 13.37 -1.00 10.33
CA VAL A 88 14.25 0.18 10.46
C VAL A 88 15.24 0.04 11.62
N ARG A 89 14.91 -0.72 12.69
CA ARG A 89 15.78 -0.88 13.87
C ARG A 89 16.79 -2.02 13.75
N LYS A 90 16.68 -2.89 12.73
CA LYS A 90 17.49 -4.10 12.59
C LYS A 90 18.20 -4.25 11.23
N MET A 91 18.20 -3.20 10.42
CA MET A 91 19.06 -3.03 9.24
C MET A 91 19.93 -1.79 9.43
#